data_AF-A0AAW1JJH9-F1
#
_entry.id   AF-A0AAW1JJH9-F1
#
_cell.length_a   1.000
_cell.length_b   1.000
_cell.length_c   1.000
_cell.angle_alpha   90.00
_cell.angle_beta   90.00
_cell.angle_gamma   90.00
#
_symmetry.space_group_name_H-M   'P 1'
#
loop_
_entity.id
_entity.type
_entity.pdbx_description
1 polymer ?
#
loop_
_entity_poly.entity_id
_entity_poly.type
_entity_poly.pdbx_seq_one_letter_code
_entity_poly.pdbx_strand_id
1 'polypeptide(L)'
;MSAALTATPQIEADKRLIQFKTYEDYLNSLVAKGDHCYLQSTAIARELAELGYRSSGETLTREQFETRLAAVVEYLYPTFKPYVLASYGITAEDSFHRELALRERPNRLGILADKDAQRSQTEEPKIQSQY
;
A
#
# COMPACT_ATOMS: atom_id res chain seq x y z
N MET A 1 -0.99 14.43 -9.53
CA MET A 1 -2.35 13.90 -9.35
C MET A 1 -2.30 12.40 -9.51
N SER A 2 -2.59 11.63 -8.47
CA SER A 2 -2.65 10.16 -8.54
C SER A 2 -3.99 9.81 -9.18
N ALA A 3 -3.96 9.33 -10.43
CA ALA A 3 -5.14 8.81 -11.09
C ALA A 3 -5.60 7.58 -10.30
N ALA A 4 -6.85 7.56 -9.86
CA ALA A 4 -7.43 6.34 -9.33
C ALA A 4 -7.31 5.28 -10.43
N LEU A 5 -6.63 4.18 -10.15
CA LEU A 5 -6.51 3.06 -11.08
C LEU A 5 -7.90 2.45 -11.26
N THR A 6 -8.63 2.91 -12.28
CA THR A 6 -9.89 2.30 -12.68
C THR A 6 -9.63 0.88 -13.18
N ALA A 7 -10.56 -0.05 -12.91
CA ALA A 7 -10.44 -1.45 -13.33
C ALA A 7 -10.29 -1.55 -14.85
N THR A 8 -9.07 -1.72 -15.34
CA THR A 8 -8.82 -2.04 -16.74
C THR A 8 -8.90 -3.55 -16.94
N PRO A 9 -9.33 -4.05 -18.12
CA PRO A 9 -9.37 -5.49 -18.39
C PRO A 9 -7.99 -6.16 -18.22
N GLN A 10 -6.91 -5.39 -18.40
CA GLN A 10 -5.55 -5.84 -18.18
C GLN A 10 -5.24 -6.11 -16.70
N ILE A 11 -5.63 -5.20 -15.79
CA ILE A 11 -5.44 -5.37 -14.34
C ILE A 11 -6.19 -6.61 -13.85
N GLU A 12 -7.39 -6.88 -14.40
CA GLU A 12 -8.17 -8.08 -14.07
C GLU A 12 -7.44 -9.37 -14.47
N ALA A 13 -6.85 -9.41 -15.67
CA ALA A 13 -6.06 -10.55 -16.13
C ALA A 13 -4.77 -10.74 -15.32
N ASP A 14 -4.15 -9.64 -14.89
CA ASP A 14 -2.89 -9.65 -14.14
C ASP A 14 -3.09 -9.98 -12.64
N LYS A 15 -4.32 -10.12 -12.14
CA LYS A 15 -4.60 -10.58 -10.76
C LYS A 15 -3.92 -11.90 -10.41
N ARG A 16 -3.73 -12.79 -11.39
CA ARG A 16 -3.01 -14.06 -11.20
C ARG A 16 -1.57 -13.87 -10.74
N LEU A 17 -0.95 -12.71 -10.98
CA LEU A 17 0.44 -12.45 -10.61
C LEU A 17 0.64 -12.36 -9.10
N ILE A 18 -0.41 -12.06 -8.33
CA ILE A 18 -0.37 -11.93 -6.87
C ILE A 18 0.07 -13.22 -6.17
N GLN A 19 -0.19 -14.37 -6.78
CA GLN A 19 0.18 -15.67 -6.20
C GLN A 19 1.70 -15.89 -6.16
N PHE A 20 2.46 -15.13 -6.97
CA PHE A 20 3.91 -15.24 -7.05
C PHE A 20 4.56 -14.17 -6.17
N LYS A 21 5.40 -14.60 -5.22
CA LYS A 21 6.09 -13.68 -4.31
C LYS A 21 7.30 -13.02 -4.96
N THR A 22 7.97 -13.75 -5.84
CA THR A 22 9.17 -13.31 -6.53
C THR A 22 9.04 -13.53 -8.03
N TYR A 23 9.84 -12.79 -8.81
CA TYR A 23 9.93 -13.01 -10.26
C TYR A 23 10.42 -14.43 -10.60
N GLU A 24 11.30 -14.99 -9.77
CA GLU A 24 11.75 -16.38 -9.94
C GLU A 24 10.61 -17.39 -9.75
N ASP A 25 9.70 -17.15 -8.80
CA ASP A 25 8.51 -18.01 -8.62
C ASP A 25 7.59 -17.95 -9.84
N TYR A 26 7.46 -16.78 -10.45
CA TYR A 26 6.75 -16.62 -11.71
C TYR A 26 7.43 -17.43 -12.83
N LEU A 27 8.76 -17.32 -12.99
CA LEU A 27 9.48 -18.10 -14.00
C LEU A 27 9.37 -19.61 -13.73
N ASN A 28 9.44 -20.05 -12.47
CA ASN A 28 9.25 -21.46 -12.10
C ASN A 28 7.87 -21.98 -12.51
N SER A 29 6.84 -21.13 -12.54
CA SER A 29 5.50 -21.51 -13.01
C SER A 29 5.42 -21.76 -14.51
N LEU A 30 6.35 -21.19 -15.28
CA LEU A 30 6.45 -21.38 -16.73
C LEU A 30 7.29 -22.60 -17.12
N VAL A 31 8.13 -23.09 -16.19
CA VAL A 31 9.00 -24.25 -16.39
C VAL A 31 8.19 -25.54 -16.23
N ALA A 32 8.23 -26.41 -17.24
CA ALA A 32 7.55 -27.70 -17.22
C ALA A 32 8.42 -28.79 -16.57
N LYS A 33 7.79 -29.87 -16.10
CA LYS A 33 8.53 -31.03 -15.53
C LYS A 33 9.56 -31.63 -16.51
N GLY A 34 9.27 -31.57 -17.81
CA GLY A 34 10.20 -32.04 -18.84
C GLY A 34 11.49 -31.24 -18.89
N ASP A 35 11.47 -29.95 -18.54
CA ASP A 35 12.66 -29.10 -18.52
C ASP A 35 13.68 -29.56 -17.49
N HIS A 36 13.21 -29.98 -16.33
CA HIS A 36 14.07 -30.58 -15.31
C HIS A 36 14.70 -31.89 -15.80
N CYS A 37 13.98 -32.70 -16.58
CA CYS A 37 14.51 -33.94 -17.12
C CYS A 37 15.57 -33.71 -18.21
N TYR A 38 15.34 -32.75 -19.11
CA TYR A 38 16.23 -32.52 -20.26
C TYR A 38 17.40 -31.59 -19.94
N LEU A 39 17.16 -30.52 -19.18
CA LEU A 39 18.18 -29.51 -18.88
C LEU A 39 18.96 -29.82 -17.60
N GLN A 40 18.37 -30.61 -16.69
CA GLN A 40 18.95 -31.02 -15.40
C GLN A 40 19.35 -29.86 -14.45
N SER A 41 19.15 -28.62 -14.89
CA SER A 41 19.44 -27.39 -14.16
C SER A 41 18.23 -26.47 -14.19
N THR A 42 17.80 -26.05 -13.00
CA THR A 42 16.68 -25.11 -12.82
C THR A 42 17.04 -23.71 -13.30
N ALA A 43 18.31 -23.31 -13.20
CA ALA A 43 18.79 -22.00 -13.65
C ALA A 43 18.65 -21.84 -15.17
N ILE A 44 19.11 -22.84 -15.93
CA ILE A 44 19.03 -22.83 -17.41
C ILE A 44 17.56 -22.86 -17.86
N ALA A 45 16.72 -23.63 -17.17
CA ALA A 45 15.28 -23.66 -17.47
C ALA A 45 14.62 -22.28 -17.28
N ARG A 46 15.02 -21.53 -16.25
CA ARG A 46 14.53 -20.17 -16.01
C ARG A 46 15.01 -19.19 -17.07
N GLU A 47 16.28 -19.24 -17.45
CA GLU A 47 16.82 -18.37 -18.51
C GLU A 47 16.08 -18.61 -19.84
N LEU A 48 15.83 -19.87 -20.21
CA LEU A 48 15.06 -20.21 -21.41
C LEU A 48 13.59 -19.77 -21.32
N ALA A 49 13.00 -19.85 -20.14
CA ALA A 49 11.65 -19.35 -19.91
C ALA A 49 11.61 -17.82 -20.04
N GLU A 50 12.58 -17.10 -19.46
CA GLU A 50 12.69 -15.65 -19.56
C GLU A 50 12.87 -15.18 -21.02
N LEU A 51 13.70 -15.88 -21.80
CA LEU A 51 13.88 -15.64 -23.23
C LEU A 51 12.65 -16.00 -24.09
N GLY A 52 11.61 -16.58 -23.50
CA GLY A 52 10.37 -16.92 -24.19
C GLY A 52 10.44 -18.18 -25.05
N TYR A 53 11.53 -18.96 -25.00
CA TYR A 53 11.66 -20.19 -25.78
C TYR A 53 10.77 -21.33 -25.29
N ARG A 54 10.30 -21.25 -24.03
CA ARG A 54 9.41 -22.27 -23.44
C ARG A 54 7.95 -21.86 -23.30
N SER A 55 7.66 -20.57 -23.13
CA SER A 55 6.29 -20.10 -23.04
C SER A 55 5.70 -19.98 -24.45
N SER A 56 4.47 -20.45 -24.66
CA SER A 56 3.73 -20.31 -25.92
C SER A 56 3.24 -18.88 -26.17
N GLY A 57 3.92 -17.86 -25.64
CA GLY A 57 3.58 -16.45 -25.74
C GLY A 57 4.66 -15.54 -25.13
N GLU A 58 4.42 -14.22 -25.23
CA GLU A 58 5.31 -13.18 -24.72
C GLU A 58 5.46 -13.30 -23.19
N THR A 59 6.69 -13.55 -22.74
CA THR A 59 7.01 -13.58 -21.31
C THR A 59 7.23 -12.17 -20.80
N LEU A 60 6.63 -11.87 -19.65
CA LEU A 60 6.85 -10.63 -18.94
C LEU A 60 8.33 -10.50 -18.57
N THR A 61 8.95 -9.38 -18.93
CA THR A 61 10.25 -9.02 -18.38
C THR A 61 10.13 -8.74 -16.89
N ARG A 62 11.24 -8.80 -16.16
CA ARG A 62 11.28 -8.52 -14.72
C ARG A 62 10.62 -7.17 -14.37
N GLU A 63 10.98 -6.11 -15.10
CA GLU A 63 10.43 -4.77 -14.89
C GLU A 63 8.92 -4.72 -15.13
N GLN A 64 8.44 -5.40 -16.17
CA GLN A 64 7.01 -5.48 -16.47
C GLN A 64 6.25 -6.27 -15.42
N PHE A 65 6.82 -7.38 -14.94
CA PHE A 65 6.24 -8.17 -13.86
C PHE A 65 6.09 -7.33 -12.59
N GLU A 66 7.15 -6.66 -12.16
CA GLU A 66 7.14 -5.82 -10.95
C GLU A 66 6.16 -4.64 -11.10
N THR A 67 6.14 -3.98 -12.25
CA THR A 67 5.22 -2.87 -12.53
C THR A 67 3.76 -3.31 -12.50
N ARG A 68 3.43 -4.44 -13.15
CA ARG A 68 2.06 -4.96 -13.18
C ARG A 68 1.62 -5.48 -11.82
N LEU A 69 2.51 -6.16 -11.10
CA LEU A 69 2.24 -6.61 -9.73
C LEU A 69 1.95 -5.42 -8.82
N ALA A 70 2.75 -4.35 -8.89
CA ALA A 70 2.53 -3.14 -8.12
C ALA A 70 1.17 -2.49 -8.44
N ALA A 71 0.81 -2.39 -9.73
CA ALA A 71 -0.48 -1.84 -10.14
C ALA A 71 -1.67 -2.68 -9.62
N VAL A 72 -1.55 -4.00 -9.66
CA VAL A 72 -2.57 -4.92 -9.12
C VAL A 72 -2.69 -4.80 -7.60
N VAL A 73 -1.56 -4.70 -6.89
CA VAL A 73 -1.54 -4.50 -5.44
C VAL A 73 -2.15 -3.16 -5.05
N GLU A 74 -1.81 -2.08 -5.75
CA GLU A 74 -2.39 -0.76 -5.53
C GLU A 74 -3.91 -0.76 -5.80
N TYR A 75 -4.35 -1.51 -6.80
CA TYR A 75 -5.76 -1.65 -7.13
C TYR A 75 -6.55 -2.44 -6.07
N LEU A 76 -6.01 -3.57 -5.58
CA LEU A 76 -6.70 -4.42 -4.59
C LEU A 76 -6.59 -3.91 -3.16
N TYR A 77 -5.44 -3.33 -2.82
CA TYR A 77 -5.12 -2.81 -1.51
C TYR A 77 -4.73 -1.33 -1.63
N PRO A 78 -5.67 -0.46 -2.02
CA PRO A 78 -5.39 0.96 -2.16
C PRO A 78 -4.88 1.50 -0.83
N THR A 79 -3.71 2.14 -0.86
CA THR A 79 -3.17 2.78 0.35
C THR A 79 -4.13 3.87 0.78
N PHE A 80 -4.70 3.74 1.97
CA PHE A 80 -5.53 4.77 2.57
C PHE A 80 -4.68 6.04 2.72
N LYS A 81 -4.97 7.05 1.90
CA LYS A 81 -4.40 8.38 2.06
C LYS A 81 -5.28 9.11 3.08
N PRO A 82 -4.77 9.42 4.29
CA PRO A 82 -5.56 10.23 5.22
C PRO A 82 -5.91 11.54 4.52
N TYR A 83 -7.13 12.01 4.75
CA TYR A 83 -7.60 13.28 4.18
C TYR A 83 -6.60 14.38 4.57
N VAL A 84 -5.84 14.87 3.58
CA VAL A 84 -4.97 16.03 3.80
C VAL A 84 -5.90 17.22 3.94
N LEU A 85 -5.96 17.76 5.15
CA LEU A 85 -6.76 18.94 5.44
C LEU A 85 -6.37 20.07 4.48
N ALA A 86 -7.36 20.78 3.92
CA ALA A 86 -7.10 21.93 3.06
C ALA A 86 -6.24 23.01 3.74
N SER A 87 -6.24 23.05 5.08
CA SER A 87 -5.42 23.95 5.89
C SER A 87 -4.01 23.45 6.20
N TYR A 88 -3.62 22.26 5.74
CA TYR A 88 -2.29 21.71 6.01
C TYR A 88 -1.19 22.58 5.40
N GLY A 89 -0.30 23.10 6.24
CA GLY A 89 0.79 23.99 5.82
C GLY A 89 0.41 25.46 5.67
N ILE A 90 -0.85 25.85 5.94
CA ILE A 90 -1.25 27.26 5.96
C ILE A 90 -0.83 27.88 7.30
N THR A 91 0.10 28.83 7.25
CA THR A 91 0.42 29.69 8.40
C THR A 91 -0.56 30.85 8.44
N ALA A 92 -1.55 30.75 9.32
CA ALA A 92 -2.46 31.86 9.59
C ALA A 92 -1.72 32.96 10.37
N GLU A 93 -1.49 34.12 9.74
CA GLU A 93 -0.90 35.30 10.41
C GLU A 93 -1.91 36.02 11.31
N ASP A 94 -3.20 35.91 10.98
CA ASP A 94 -4.28 36.58 11.70
C ASP A 94 -4.66 35.84 12.99
N SER A 95 -4.84 36.61 14.06
CA SER A 95 -5.20 36.14 15.39
C SER A 95 -6.47 35.31 15.39
N PHE A 96 -7.47 35.68 14.58
CA PHE A 96 -8.74 34.96 14.51
C PHE A 96 -8.57 33.52 14.00
N HIS A 97 -7.84 33.36 12.90
CA HIS A 97 -7.58 32.07 12.28
C HIS A 97 -6.76 31.14 13.19
N ARG A 98 -5.84 31.71 13.99
CA ARG A 98 -5.09 30.97 15.00
C ARG A 98 -5.99 30.39 16.08
N GLU A 99 -6.88 31.21 16.65
CA GLU A 99 -7.81 30.74 17.68
C GLU A 99 -8.80 29.70 17.15
N LEU A 100 -9.29 29.87 15.91
CA LEU A 100 -10.15 28.88 15.27
C LEU A 100 -9.42 27.55 15.04
N ALA A 101 -8.15 27.60 14.62
CA ALA A 101 -7.33 26.40 14.41
C ALA A 101 -7.03 25.65 15.72
N LEU A 102 -6.84 26.37 16.83
CA LEU A 102 -6.69 25.81 18.18
C LEU A 102 -7.97 25.14 18.65
N ARG A 103 -9.12 25.80 18.49
CA ARG A 103 -10.45 25.25 18.85
C ARG A 103 -10.79 23.97 18.10
N GLU A 104 -10.45 23.91 16.82
CA GLU A 104 -10.76 22.76 15.96
C GLU A 104 -9.78 21.59 16.17
N ARG A 105 -8.60 21.83 16.79
CA ARG A 105 -7.55 20.80 16.97
C ARG A 105 -8.03 19.54 17.70
N PRO A 106 -8.75 19.60 18.83
CA PRO A 106 -9.20 18.40 19.53
C PRO A 106 -10.19 17.56 18.72
N ASN A 107 -11.00 18.22 17.88
CA ASN A 107 -11.90 17.54 16.95
C ASN A 107 -11.12 16.79 15.87
N ARG A 108 -10.10 17.43 15.28
CA ARG A 108 -9.20 16.80 14.27
C ARG A 108 -8.41 15.61 14.79
N LEU A 109 -8.01 15.66 16.07
CA LEU A 109 -7.27 14.58 16.71
C LEU A 109 -8.17 13.47 17.27
N GLY A 110 -9.50 13.59 17.15
CA GLY A 110 -10.45 12.62 17.69
C GLY A 110 -10.57 12.63 19.22
N ILE A 111 -9.91 13.58 19.91
CA ILE A 111 -9.89 13.67 21.38
C ILE A 111 -11.30 13.90 21.94
N LEU A 112 -12.16 14.65 21.22
CA LEU A 112 -13.54 14.88 21.62
C LEU A 112 -14.43 13.65 21.41
N ALA A 113 -14.04 12.74 20.50
CA ALA A 113 -14.79 11.51 20.21
C ALA A 113 -14.36 10.36 21.13
N ASP A 114 -13.09 10.34 21.56
CA ASP A 114 -12.58 9.35 22.50
C ASP A 114 -13.09 9.60 23.92
N LYS A 115 -14.01 8.75 24.36
CA LYS A 115 -14.59 8.77 25.71
C LYS A 115 -13.53 8.61 26.82
N ASP A 116 -12.44 7.93 26.52
CA ASP A 116 -11.35 7.69 27.47
C ASP A 116 -10.49 8.94 27.69
N ALA A 117 -10.32 9.79 26.68
CA ALA A 117 -9.58 11.05 26.80
C ALA A 117 -10.33 12.11 27.63
N GLN A 118 -11.67 12.09 27.61
CA GLN A 118 -12.51 12.95 28.44
C GLN A 118 -12.41 12.61 29.94
N ARG A 119 -12.13 11.33 30.25
CA ARG A 119 -12.02 10.83 31.63
C ARG A 119 -10.80 11.39 32.36
N SER A 120 -9.67 11.50 31.65
CA SER A 120 -8.40 12.00 32.18
C SER A 120 -8.38 13.50 32.47
N GLN A 121 -9.33 14.28 31.92
CA GLN A 121 -9.45 15.72 32.15
C GLN A 121 -10.40 16.08 33.31
N THR A 122 -11.15 15.09 33.83
CA THR A 122 -12.16 15.30 34.88
C THR A 122 -11.64 14.94 36.29
N GLU A 123 -10.44 14.38 36.41
CA GLU A 123 -9.85 14.11 37.72
C GLU A 123 -9.23 15.39 38.30
N GLU A 124 -10.02 16.15 39.06
CA GLU A 124 -9.49 17.23 39.91
C GLU A 124 -8.45 16.65 40.88
N PRO A 125 -7.27 17.28 41.05
CA PRO A 125 -6.32 16.85 42.04
C PRO A 125 -6.94 17.03 43.42
N LYS A 126 -7.23 15.92 44.13
CA LYS A 126 -7.56 15.95 45.55
C LYS A 126 -6.39 16.61 46.28
N ILE A 127 -6.55 17.88 46.63
CA ILE A 127 -5.68 18.57 47.57
C ILE A 127 -5.85 17.84 48.90
N GLN A 128 -4.89 17.00 49.25
CA GLN A 128 -4.76 16.49 50.61
C GLN A 128 -4.42 17.69 51.50
N SER A 129 -5.45 18.26 52.11
CA SER A 129 -5.31 19.13 53.28
C SER A 129 -4.54 18.34 54.34
N GLN A 130 -3.27 18.71 54.51
CA GLN A 130 -2.51 18.40 55.71
C GLN A 130 -2.49 19.67 56.56
N TYR A 131 -2.74 19.47 57.85
CA TYR A 131 -2.94 20.40 58.97
C TYR A 131 -4.37 20.89 59.19
#